data_AF-A0A915DQ42-F1
#
_entry.id   AF-A0A915DQ42-F1
#
_cell.length_a   1.000
_cell.length_b   1.000
_cell.length_c   1.000
_cell.angle_alpha   90.00
_cell.angle_beta   90.00
_cell.angle_gamma   90.00
#
_symmetry.space_group_name_H-M   'P 1'
#
loop_
_entity.id
_entity.type
_entity.pdbx_description
1 polymer ?
#
loop_
_entity_poly.entity_id
_entity_poly.type
_entity_poly.pdbx_seq_one_letter_code
_entity_poly.pdbx_strand_id
1 'polypeptide(L)'
;MRNPVSSPLRWLNVAKSKGLLLMQPPMTSPNVLQQKRQIMFQMENEKPSRLEGYYVVQPVVPDETPENNVFLSNITRNEDWPAIAKATPKEIYEGTVRMIMEYGATHQDHMEFLKEDKSVEKTFDTTLLPLLAEEYDCEYAFNTLLMRMLTDWPECTTEALKDDIHYVSILCYNQSAVKIRHKKFQEALQQIYENKNEEHLNAWQLRLIEWYLAEIRSSSFSVHNEKDYKFLSSSENLLNNFHYKYMSNITFTNEECVHVVSDRKHLEHAPPHALKLLADGNDPETGLGEV
;
A
#
# COMPACT_ATOMS: atom_id res chain seq x y z
N MET A 1 -31.25 -19.24 -44.25
CA MET A 1 -31.90 -18.51 -43.13
C MET A 1 -30.81 -18.34 -42.07
N ARG A 2 -29.93 -17.34 -42.05
CA ARG A 2 -30.05 -15.87 -42.10
C ARG A 2 -31.00 -15.28 -41.05
N ASN A 3 -30.35 -14.71 -40.03
CA ASN A 3 -30.54 -13.35 -39.50
C ASN A 3 -31.47 -13.13 -38.28
N PRO A 4 -31.23 -12.03 -37.53
CA PRO A 4 -30.86 -12.08 -36.10
C PRO A 4 -31.68 -11.09 -35.24
N VAL A 5 -31.61 -11.14 -33.91
CA VAL A 5 -32.18 -10.10 -33.03
C VAL A 5 -31.48 -10.23 -31.67
N SER A 6 -31.06 -9.21 -30.91
CA SER A 6 -30.66 -7.82 -31.14
C SER A 6 -30.11 -7.35 -29.80
N SER A 7 -28.94 -6.72 -29.77
CA SER A 7 -28.53 -5.89 -28.64
C SER A 7 -29.53 -4.74 -28.43
N PRO A 8 -29.91 -4.36 -27.20
CA PRO A 8 -30.41 -3.02 -26.95
C PRO A 8 -29.26 -2.14 -26.47
N LEU A 9 -28.77 -1.33 -27.40
CA LEU A 9 -28.06 -0.09 -27.11
C LEU A 9 -29.03 0.95 -26.52
N ARG A 10 -28.47 1.78 -25.63
CA ARG A 10 -28.81 3.19 -25.33
C ARG A 10 -30.19 3.51 -24.75
N TRP A 11 -30.15 4.14 -23.58
CA TRP A 11 -30.76 5.46 -23.41
C TRP A 11 -29.76 6.44 -22.81
N LEU A 12 -29.11 7.18 -23.71
CA LEU A 12 -28.58 8.51 -23.45
C LEU A 12 -29.79 9.46 -23.43
N ASN A 13 -30.06 10.12 -22.31
CA ASN A 13 -30.74 11.42 -22.36
C ASN A 13 -29.68 12.51 -22.22
N VAL A 14 -29.24 12.98 -23.38
CA VAL A 14 -28.53 14.25 -23.54
C VAL A 14 -29.58 15.36 -23.39
N ALA A 15 -29.58 16.06 -22.27
CA ALA A 15 -30.13 17.41 -22.24
C ALA A 15 -28.98 18.39 -22.56
N LYS A 16 -29.01 18.93 -23.78
CA LYS A 16 -28.13 20.01 -24.23
C LYS A 16 -28.41 21.29 -23.43
N SER A 17 -27.32 22.00 -23.16
CA SER A 17 -27.22 23.30 -22.51
C SER A 17 -28.15 24.38 -23.09
N LYS A 18 -28.69 25.22 -22.20
CA LYS A 18 -28.87 26.67 -22.43
C LYS A 18 -28.60 27.40 -21.12
N GLY A 19 -27.75 28.43 -21.20
CA GLY A 19 -27.21 29.12 -20.04
C GLY A 19 -28.23 29.89 -19.23
N LEU A 20 -27.89 30.09 -17.95
CA LEU A 20 -28.29 31.26 -17.17
C LEU A 20 -27.32 31.40 -15.99
N LEU A 21 -26.69 32.57 -15.87
CA LEU A 21 -26.21 33.10 -14.60
C LEU A 21 -27.38 33.07 -13.59
N LEU A 22 -27.14 32.67 -12.34
CA LEU A 22 -27.62 33.33 -11.11
C LEU A 22 -27.34 32.44 -9.88
N MET A 23 -26.60 33.03 -8.95
CA MET A 23 -26.71 32.99 -7.48
C MET A 23 -26.91 31.64 -6.76
N GLN A 24 -26.02 31.41 -5.79
CA GLN A 24 -26.31 30.54 -4.64
C GLN A 24 -27.62 30.99 -3.95
N PRO A 25 -28.33 30.03 -3.36
CA PRO A 25 -28.58 30.13 -1.93
C PRO A 25 -28.21 28.83 -1.17
N PRO A 26 -27.96 28.93 0.14
CA PRO A 26 -27.66 27.79 0.99
C PRO A 26 -28.95 27.01 1.27
N MET A 27 -28.85 25.70 1.50
CA MET A 27 -29.71 24.90 2.38
C MET A 27 -29.34 23.41 2.23
N THR A 28 -28.72 22.89 3.29
CA THR A 28 -28.95 21.56 3.89
C THR A 28 -29.43 20.42 2.99
N SER A 29 -28.59 19.39 2.81
CA SER A 29 -29.05 18.04 2.49
C SER A 29 -28.42 16.99 3.41
N PRO A 30 -29.20 16.01 3.90
CA PRO A 30 -28.76 14.95 4.80
C PRO A 30 -28.12 13.83 3.98
N ASN A 31 -26.79 13.73 4.00
CA ASN A 31 -26.08 12.55 3.49
C ASN A 31 -24.73 12.46 4.24
N VAL A 32 -24.80 12.10 5.51
CA VAL A 32 -23.63 11.80 6.36
C VAL A 32 -23.27 10.30 6.32
N LEU A 33 -24.00 9.49 5.56
CA LEU A 33 -23.77 8.05 5.48
C LEU A 33 -23.56 7.62 4.03
N GLN A 34 -22.34 7.84 3.53
CA GLN A 34 -21.64 7.03 2.52
C GLN A 34 -20.35 7.77 2.11
N GLN A 35 -19.43 7.97 3.04
CA GLN A 35 -18.03 8.21 2.69
C GLN A 35 -17.45 6.89 2.18
N LYS A 36 -17.73 6.58 0.92
CA LYS A 36 -17.01 5.56 0.17
C LYS A 36 -15.56 6.06 0.12
N ARG A 37 -14.63 5.43 0.85
CA ARG A 37 -13.19 5.72 0.79
C ARG A 37 -12.74 5.49 -0.66
N GLN A 38 -12.77 6.53 -1.48
CA GLN A 38 -12.21 6.52 -2.82
C GLN A 38 -10.76 6.98 -2.72
N ILE A 39 -9.88 6.07 -2.30
CA ILE A 39 -8.44 6.25 -2.49
C ILE A 39 -8.16 5.80 -3.93
N MET A 40 -8.31 6.71 -4.90
CA MET A 40 -7.76 6.50 -6.23
C MET A 40 -6.30 6.93 -6.20
N PHE A 41 -5.39 5.95 -6.25
CA PHE A 41 -3.99 6.19 -6.50
C PHE A 41 -3.82 6.80 -7.88
N GLN A 42 -3.08 7.91 -7.97
CA GLN A 42 -2.62 8.42 -9.24
C GLN A 42 -1.56 7.44 -9.77
N MET A 43 -2.02 6.45 -10.54
CA MET A 43 -1.15 5.60 -11.33
C MET A 43 -0.54 6.47 -12.41
N GLU A 44 0.71 6.89 -12.25
CA GLU A 44 1.53 7.36 -13.38
C GLU A 44 1.75 6.17 -14.31
N ASN A 45 0.77 5.88 -15.17
CA ASN A 45 0.92 5.29 -16.50
C ASN A 45 -0.45 4.94 -17.08
N GLU A 46 -1.12 5.94 -17.66
CA GLU A 46 -1.84 5.81 -18.92
C GLU A 46 -2.25 7.22 -19.36
N LYS A 47 -1.67 7.74 -20.45
CA LYS A 47 -2.26 8.90 -21.13
C LYS A 47 -3.41 8.38 -22.00
N PRO A 48 -4.67 8.65 -21.65
CA PRO A 48 -5.81 8.22 -22.44
C PRO A 48 -5.79 8.91 -23.80
N SER A 49 -6.19 8.20 -24.85
CA SER A 49 -6.19 8.70 -26.24
C SER A 49 -7.16 9.85 -26.49
N ARG A 50 -8.01 10.20 -25.52
CA ARG A 50 -8.93 11.34 -25.57
C ARG A 50 -9.06 11.98 -24.18
N LEU A 51 -8.76 13.28 -24.09
CA LEU A 51 -8.91 14.07 -22.87
C LEU A 51 -10.39 14.44 -22.67
N GLU A 52 -11.11 13.64 -21.91
CA GLU A 52 -12.32 14.06 -21.22
C GLU A 52 -11.92 14.22 -19.74
N GLY A 53 -12.14 15.41 -19.18
CA GLY A 53 -11.43 15.89 -17.98
C GLY A 53 -11.34 14.90 -16.83
N TYR A 54 -10.11 14.65 -16.35
CA TYR A 54 -9.84 13.90 -15.13
C TYR A 54 -9.81 14.87 -13.95
N TYR A 55 -10.59 14.59 -12.91
CA TYR A 55 -10.35 15.19 -11.60
C TYR A 55 -9.26 14.36 -10.93
N VAL A 56 -8.10 14.99 -10.67
CA VAL A 56 -7.09 14.40 -9.79
C VAL A 56 -7.62 14.59 -8.37
N VAL A 57 -8.14 13.53 -7.76
CA VAL A 57 -8.42 13.53 -6.33
C VAL A 57 -7.08 13.35 -5.64
N GLN A 58 -6.58 14.41 -5.02
CA GLN A 58 -5.37 14.31 -4.21
C GLN A 58 -5.63 13.32 -3.06
N PRO A 59 -4.67 12.44 -2.75
CA PRO A 59 -4.80 11.56 -1.60
C PRO A 59 -5.00 12.40 -0.34
N VAL A 60 -5.98 12.03 0.47
CA VAL A 60 -6.19 12.67 1.77
C VAL A 60 -5.07 12.18 2.69
N VAL A 61 -4.14 13.07 3.01
CA VAL A 61 -3.11 12.80 4.02
C VAL A 61 -3.80 12.72 5.38
N PRO A 62 -3.63 11.61 6.13
CA PRO A 62 -4.21 11.50 7.46
C PRO A 62 -3.65 12.58 8.41
N ASP A 63 -4.50 13.17 9.25
CA ASP A 63 -4.11 14.20 10.23
C ASP A 63 -3.54 13.58 11.51
N GLU A 64 -2.56 12.69 11.37
CA GLU A 64 -2.01 11.85 12.44
C GLU A 64 -0.63 12.35 12.86
N THR A 65 -0.51 13.07 13.96
CA THR A 65 0.75 13.64 14.46
C THR A 65 1.31 12.80 15.62
N PRO A 66 2.60 12.89 15.95
CA PRO A 66 3.14 12.25 17.16
C PRO A 66 2.41 12.68 18.45
N GLU A 67 1.75 13.83 18.46
CA GLU A 67 0.97 14.32 19.60
C GLU A 67 -0.41 13.67 19.75
N ASN A 68 -1.05 13.27 18.64
CA ASN A 68 -2.40 12.70 18.65
C ASN A 68 -2.43 11.19 18.36
N ASN A 69 -1.33 10.59 17.91
CA ASN A 69 -1.22 9.19 17.54
C ASN A 69 -0.17 8.47 18.40
N VAL A 70 -0.63 7.50 19.20
CA VAL A 70 0.24 6.74 20.10
C VAL A 70 1.31 5.94 19.35
N PHE A 71 0.98 5.44 18.15
CA PHE A 71 1.89 4.67 17.33
C PHE A 71 3.02 5.55 16.75
N LEU A 72 2.69 6.72 16.22
CA LEU A 72 3.71 7.68 15.75
C LEU A 72 4.56 8.23 16.90
N SER A 73 3.96 8.46 18.07
CA SER A 73 4.72 8.84 19.27
C SER A 73 5.73 7.76 19.70
N ASN A 74 5.42 6.49 19.49
CA ASN A 74 6.29 5.36 19.87
C ASN A 74 7.50 5.27 18.93
N ILE A 75 7.27 5.45 17.62
CA ILE A 75 8.34 5.49 16.60
C ILE A 75 9.25 6.70 16.83
N THR A 76 8.70 7.90 16.97
CA THR A 76 9.48 9.13 17.18
C THR A 76 10.32 9.13 18.47
N ARG A 77 9.92 8.34 19.47
CA ARG A 77 10.67 8.15 20.72
C ARG A 77 11.72 7.04 20.64
N ASN A 78 11.82 6.33 19.52
CA ASN A 78 12.68 5.16 19.35
C ASN A 78 12.49 4.13 20.48
N GLU A 79 11.23 3.83 20.81
CA GLU A 79 10.93 2.78 21.78
C GLU A 79 11.26 1.39 21.20
N ASP A 80 11.83 0.50 22.01
CA ASP A 80 12.32 -0.82 21.56
C ASP A 80 11.23 -1.72 20.95
N TRP A 81 9.96 -1.54 21.36
CA TRP A 81 8.85 -2.40 20.96
C TRP A 81 7.71 -1.60 20.32
N PRO A 82 7.09 -2.13 19.25
CA PRO A 82 5.98 -1.44 18.60
C PRO A 82 4.78 -1.35 19.53
N ALA A 83 4.08 -0.22 19.50
CA ALA A 83 2.90 0.05 20.33
C ALA A 83 1.63 -0.75 19.95
N ILE A 84 1.76 -2.02 19.53
CA ILE A 84 0.65 -2.87 19.03
C ILE A 84 -0.50 -2.98 20.04
N ALA A 85 -0.18 -3.17 21.32
CA ALA A 85 -1.18 -3.33 22.38
C ALA A 85 -1.82 -2.01 22.82
N LYS A 86 -1.15 -0.87 22.61
CA LYS A 86 -1.60 0.44 23.10
C LYS A 86 -2.31 1.25 22.01
N ALA A 87 -1.81 1.19 20.78
CA ALA A 87 -2.38 1.89 19.64
C ALA A 87 -3.60 1.12 19.12
N THR A 88 -4.60 1.86 18.67
CA THR A 88 -5.75 1.30 17.96
C THR A 88 -5.36 0.89 16.53
N PRO A 89 -6.08 -0.05 15.90
CA PRO A 89 -5.84 -0.43 14.50
C PRO A 89 -5.92 0.76 13.55
N LYS A 90 -6.82 1.72 13.85
CA LYS A 90 -6.97 2.97 13.10
C LYS A 90 -5.70 3.83 13.19
N GLU A 91 -5.18 4.06 14.40
CA GLU A 91 -3.95 4.84 14.60
C GLU A 91 -2.75 4.21 13.89
N ILE A 92 -2.62 2.87 13.92
CA ILE A 92 -1.54 2.20 13.19
C ILE A 92 -1.72 2.37 11.68
N TYR A 93 -2.92 2.15 11.15
CA TYR A 93 -3.16 2.28 9.71
C TYR A 93 -2.93 3.71 9.21
N GLU A 94 -3.60 4.69 9.82
CA GLU A 94 -3.54 6.09 9.38
C GLU A 94 -2.15 6.69 9.65
N GLY A 95 -1.50 6.33 10.75
CA GLY A 95 -0.11 6.72 11.04
C GLY A 95 0.88 6.15 10.02
N THR A 96 0.79 4.86 9.69
CA THR A 96 1.64 4.24 8.67
C THR A 96 1.42 4.86 7.29
N VAL A 97 0.17 5.08 6.88
CA VAL A 97 -0.14 5.73 5.59
C VAL A 97 0.46 7.13 5.52
N ARG A 98 0.35 7.92 6.60
CA ARG A 98 0.96 9.24 6.68
C ARG A 98 2.48 9.16 6.53
N MET A 99 3.15 8.29 7.29
CA MET A 99 4.62 8.14 7.22
C MET A 99 5.09 7.77 5.81
N ILE A 100 4.38 6.86 5.14
CA ILE A 100 4.73 6.49 3.76
C ILE A 100 4.57 7.69 2.82
N MET A 101 3.54 8.52 3.00
CA MET A 101 3.33 9.73 2.20
C MET A 101 4.41 10.80 2.48
N GLU A 102 4.76 11.02 3.74
CA GLU A 102 5.83 11.95 4.15
C GLU A 102 7.18 11.50 3.59
N TYR A 103 7.51 10.21 3.72
CA TYR A 103 8.73 9.63 3.13
C TYR A 103 8.78 9.80 1.60
N GLY A 104 7.63 9.63 0.93
CA GLY A 104 7.50 9.91 -0.50
C GLY A 104 7.80 11.38 -0.86
N ALA A 105 7.36 12.33 -0.03
CA ALA A 105 7.65 13.74 -0.20
C ALA A 105 9.14 14.04 0.02
N THR A 106 9.76 13.50 1.08
CA THR A 106 11.20 13.65 1.32
C THR A 106 12.02 13.11 0.16
N HIS A 107 11.64 11.96 -0.40
CA HIS A 107 12.29 11.43 -1.60
C HIS A 107 12.22 12.41 -2.76
N GLN A 108 11.05 12.97 -3.04
CA GLN A 108 10.87 13.90 -4.15
C GLN A 108 11.72 15.15 -3.97
N ASP A 109 11.69 15.76 -2.79
CA ASP A 109 12.48 16.95 -2.45
C ASP A 109 13.98 16.68 -2.57
N HIS A 110 14.42 15.52 -2.07
CA HIS A 110 15.82 15.08 -2.18
C HIS A 110 16.23 14.83 -3.63
N MET A 111 15.34 14.25 -4.46
CA MET A 111 15.61 14.05 -5.88
C MET A 111 15.70 15.38 -6.64
N GLU A 112 14.97 16.41 -6.23
CA GLU A 112 15.06 17.76 -6.77
C GLU A 112 16.36 18.43 -6.36
N PHE A 113 16.76 18.32 -5.09
CA PHE A 113 18.07 18.76 -4.62
C PHE A 113 19.23 18.14 -5.44
N LEU A 114 19.18 16.83 -5.70
CA LEU A 114 20.18 16.13 -6.53
C LEU A 114 20.18 16.54 -8.01
N LYS A 115 19.12 17.20 -8.52
CA LYS A 115 19.06 17.73 -9.90
C LYS A 115 19.67 19.11 -10.01
N GLU A 116 19.39 19.98 -9.05
CA GLU A 116 19.68 21.42 -9.14
C GLU A 116 21.13 21.74 -8.80
N ASP A 117 21.72 21.01 -7.87
CA ASP A 117 22.99 21.42 -7.28
C ASP A 117 24.20 20.73 -7.93
N LYS A 118 24.77 21.37 -8.95
CA LYS A 118 26.05 20.94 -9.56
C LYS A 118 27.25 21.14 -8.62
N SER A 119 27.08 21.88 -7.53
CA SER A 119 28.12 22.28 -6.58
C SER A 119 28.36 21.26 -5.48
N VAL A 120 27.36 20.43 -5.16
CA VAL A 120 27.44 19.50 -4.04
C VAL A 120 28.14 18.23 -4.51
N GLU A 121 29.25 17.91 -3.86
CA GLU A 121 29.96 16.67 -4.08
C GLU A 121 29.03 15.52 -3.72
N LYS A 122 28.79 14.62 -4.68
CA LYS A 122 27.88 13.51 -4.52
C LYS A 122 28.59 12.40 -3.76
N THR A 123 28.46 12.45 -2.43
CA THR A 123 29.02 11.43 -1.54
C THR A 123 27.92 10.55 -0.97
N PHE A 124 28.31 9.48 -0.27
CA PHE A 124 27.38 8.68 0.52
C PHE A 124 26.51 9.54 1.47
N ASP A 125 27.14 10.49 2.16
CA ASP A 125 26.49 11.31 3.20
C ASP A 125 25.48 12.30 2.61
N THR A 126 25.70 12.79 1.40
CA THR A 126 24.76 13.70 0.74
C THR A 126 23.69 12.96 -0.05
N THR A 127 23.95 11.73 -0.48
CA THR A 127 23.06 11.02 -1.42
C THR A 127 22.15 10.02 -0.72
N LEU A 128 22.71 9.19 0.17
CA LEU A 128 21.99 8.08 0.81
C LEU A 128 21.60 8.38 2.25
N LEU A 129 22.54 8.90 3.05
CA LEU A 129 22.34 9.09 4.49
C LEU A 129 21.07 9.88 4.86
N PRO A 130 20.66 10.94 4.12
CA PRO A 130 19.44 11.68 4.44
C PRO A 130 18.16 10.85 4.33
N LEU A 131 18.18 9.77 3.54
CA LEU A 131 17.02 8.92 3.31
C LEU A 131 16.94 7.73 4.27
N LEU A 132 18.07 7.28 4.82
CA LEU A 132 18.14 6.01 5.55
C LEU A 132 17.36 6.00 6.87
N ALA A 133 17.36 7.11 7.60
CA ALA A 133 16.64 7.21 8.86
C ALA A 133 15.12 7.11 8.63
N GLU A 134 14.60 7.88 7.69
CA GLU A 134 13.17 7.85 7.36
C GLU A 134 12.76 6.53 6.69
N GLU A 135 13.64 5.90 5.91
CA GLU A 135 13.41 4.58 5.33
C GLU A 135 13.21 3.52 6.42
N TYR A 136 14.07 3.52 7.44
CA TYR A 136 13.96 2.61 8.57
C TYR A 136 12.61 2.78 9.29
N ASP A 137 12.24 4.02 9.61
CA ASP A 137 11.00 4.32 10.32
C ASP A 137 9.77 3.93 9.49
N CYS A 138 9.80 4.19 8.18
CA CYS A 138 8.74 3.82 7.25
C CYS A 138 8.59 2.29 7.12
N GLU A 139 9.68 1.56 6.95
CA GLU A 139 9.66 0.09 6.88
C GLU A 139 9.20 -0.53 8.20
N TYR A 140 9.64 0.02 9.33
CA TYR A 140 9.19 -0.40 10.64
C TYR A 140 7.67 -0.23 10.80
N ALA A 141 7.15 0.94 10.40
CA ALA A 141 5.72 1.24 10.47
C ALA A 141 4.89 0.31 9.57
N PHE A 142 5.35 0.08 8.34
CA PHE A 142 4.69 -0.78 7.36
C PHE A 142 4.67 -2.24 7.81
N ASN A 143 5.80 -2.79 8.25
CA ASN A 143 5.88 -4.17 8.71
C ASN A 143 5.07 -4.41 9.98
N THR A 144 5.02 -3.42 10.88
CA THR A 144 4.16 -3.49 12.08
C THR A 144 2.67 -3.51 11.71
N LEU A 145 2.26 -2.67 10.75
CA LEU A 145 0.90 -2.67 10.23
C LEU A 145 0.54 -4.03 9.60
N LEU A 146 1.37 -4.53 8.68
CA LEU A 146 1.12 -5.83 8.03
C LEU A 146 1.02 -6.97 9.05
N MET A 147 1.92 -7.00 10.03
CA MET A 147 1.88 -8.01 11.09
C MET A 147 0.55 -7.96 11.84
N ARG A 148 0.08 -6.77 12.23
CA ARG A 148 -1.21 -6.61 12.92
C ARG A 148 -2.40 -7.00 12.03
N MET A 149 -2.38 -6.61 10.75
CA MET A 149 -3.43 -6.95 9.78
C MET A 149 -3.57 -8.46 9.56
N LEU A 150 -2.49 -9.22 9.71
CA LEU A 150 -2.46 -10.67 9.51
C LEU A 150 -2.68 -11.49 10.79
N THR A 151 -2.77 -10.84 11.96
CA THR A 151 -2.83 -11.54 13.26
C THR A 151 -4.01 -11.12 14.13
N ASP A 152 -4.15 -9.81 14.39
CA ASP A 152 -5.09 -9.25 15.35
C ASP A 152 -5.67 -7.93 14.80
N TRP A 153 -6.37 -8.06 13.66
CA TRP A 153 -7.06 -6.96 12.99
C TRP A 153 -8.53 -6.93 13.40
N PRO A 154 -9.15 -5.74 13.59
CA PRO A 154 -10.56 -5.65 13.96
C PRO A 154 -11.45 -6.30 12.90
N GLU A 155 -12.61 -6.79 13.37
CA GLU A 155 -13.63 -7.37 12.50
C GLU A 155 -14.02 -6.39 11.39
N CYS A 156 -13.68 -6.75 10.17
CA CYS A 156 -14.05 -6.06 8.95
C CYS A 156 -14.43 -7.10 7.91
N THR A 157 -15.06 -6.67 6.82
CA THR A 157 -15.35 -7.60 5.73
C THR A 157 -14.04 -8.08 5.12
N THR A 158 -13.97 -9.36 4.78
CA THR A 158 -12.83 -9.97 4.08
C THR A 158 -12.40 -9.15 2.86
N GLU A 159 -13.35 -8.60 2.11
CA GLU A 159 -13.09 -7.75 0.95
C GLU A 159 -12.39 -6.43 1.33
N ALA A 160 -12.84 -5.77 2.42
CA ALA A 160 -12.22 -4.52 2.86
C ALA A 160 -10.78 -4.76 3.33
N LEU A 161 -10.53 -5.86 4.06
CA LEU A 161 -9.18 -6.22 4.50
C LEU A 161 -8.25 -6.52 3.31
N LYS A 162 -8.73 -7.29 2.32
CA LYS A 162 -8.01 -7.58 1.07
C LYS A 162 -7.60 -6.30 0.35
N ASP A 163 -8.55 -5.37 0.19
CA ASP A 163 -8.33 -4.10 -0.49
C ASP A 163 -7.32 -3.24 0.28
N ASP A 164 -7.46 -3.13 1.61
CA ASP A 164 -6.54 -2.34 2.44
C ASP A 164 -5.11 -2.88 2.38
N ILE A 165 -4.90 -4.20 2.50
CA ILE A 165 -3.57 -4.83 2.39
C ILE A 165 -2.97 -4.53 1.01
N HIS A 166 -3.76 -4.69 -0.05
CA HIS A 166 -3.30 -4.48 -1.41
C HIS A 166 -2.86 -3.03 -1.64
N TYR A 167 -3.71 -2.07 -1.26
CA TYR A 167 -3.46 -0.65 -1.50
C TYR A 167 -2.30 -0.11 -0.68
N VAL A 168 -2.20 -0.46 0.61
CA VAL A 168 -1.09 0.01 1.45
C VAL A 168 0.24 -0.58 0.99
N SER A 169 0.25 -1.84 0.52
CA SER A 169 1.46 -2.48 0.01
C SER A 169 1.93 -1.87 -1.31
N ILE A 170 1.01 -1.57 -2.22
CA ILE A 170 1.33 -0.85 -3.45
C ILE A 170 1.84 0.55 -3.13
N LEU A 171 1.22 1.26 -2.20
CA LEU A 171 1.65 2.59 -1.79
C LEU A 171 3.08 2.55 -1.24
N CYS A 172 3.38 1.66 -0.30
CA CYS A 172 4.71 1.50 0.26
C CYS A 172 5.75 1.17 -0.81
N TYR A 173 5.47 0.16 -1.66
CA TYR A 173 6.37 -0.22 -2.75
C TYR A 173 6.64 0.97 -3.69
N ASN A 174 5.59 1.70 -4.06
CA ASN A 174 5.73 2.83 -4.95
C ASN A 174 6.58 3.93 -4.32
N GLN A 175 6.38 4.30 -3.06
CA GLN A 175 7.18 5.36 -2.43
C GLN A 175 8.63 4.95 -2.21
N SER A 176 8.90 3.71 -1.77
CA SER A 176 10.26 3.21 -1.58
C SER A 176 11.04 3.09 -2.89
N ALA A 177 10.38 2.73 -3.99
CA ALA A 177 11.01 2.57 -5.30
C ALA A 177 11.28 3.91 -6.03
N VAL A 178 10.77 5.05 -5.56
CA VAL A 178 10.96 6.36 -6.23
C VAL A 178 12.44 6.67 -6.47
N LYS A 179 13.29 6.52 -5.44
CA LYS A 179 14.73 6.80 -5.53
C LYS A 179 15.40 5.93 -6.60
N ILE A 180 15.07 4.64 -6.64
CA ILE A 180 15.67 3.66 -7.55
C ILE A 180 15.22 3.92 -9.00
N ARG A 181 14.00 4.41 -9.20
CA ARG A 181 13.50 4.85 -10.52
C ARG A 181 14.17 6.11 -11.03
N HIS A 182 14.73 6.93 -10.15
CA HIS A 182 15.23 8.23 -10.52
C HIS A 182 16.65 8.17 -11.11
N LYS A 183 16.79 8.53 -12.39
CA LYS A 183 18.07 8.43 -13.12
C LYS A 183 19.23 9.15 -12.44
N LYS A 184 18.99 10.32 -11.83
CA LYS A 184 20.07 11.09 -11.16
C LYS A 184 20.58 10.38 -9.91
N PHE A 185 19.70 9.66 -9.22
CA PHE A 185 20.07 8.87 -8.06
C PHE A 185 20.89 7.65 -8.50
N GLN A 186 20.46 6.95 -9.55
CA GLN A 186 21.24 5.86 -10.15
C GLN A 186 22.64 6.33 -10.60
N GLU A 187 22.72 7.49 -11.26
CA GLU A 187 23.99 8.10 -11.68
C GLU A 187 24.88 8.45 -10.47
N ALA A 188 24.31 9.00 -9.40
CA ALA A 188 25.03 9.34 -8.18
C ALA A 188 25.57 8.09 -7.47
N LEU A 189 24.76 7.03 -7.33
CA LEU A 189 25.18 5.76 -6.75
C LEU A 189 26.33 5.11 -7.53
N GLN A 190 26.25 5.15 -8.87
CA GLN A 190 27.30 4.62 -9.73
C GLN A 190 28.62 5.41 -9.56
N GLN A 191 28.55 6.74 -9.45
CA GLN A 191 29.70 7.61 -9.21
C GLN A 191 30.36 7.31 -7.85
N ILE A 192 29.57 7.20 -6.80
CA ILE A 192 30.05 6.83 -5.45
C ILE A 192 30.75 5.46 -5.49
N TYR A 193 30.17 4.48 -6.19
CA TYR A 193 30.75 3.14 -6.30
C TYR A 193 32.06 3.12 -7.09
N GLU A 194 32.16 3.92 -8.16
CA GLU A 194 33.39 4.05 -8.95
C GLU A 194 34.51 4.74 -8.15
N ASN A 195 34.15 5.73 -7.34
CA ASN A 195 35.06 6.50 -6.48
C ASN A 195 35.24 5.90 -5.08
N LYS A 196 34.84 4.64 -4.86
CA LYS A 196 34.86 3.97 -3.55
C LYS A 196 36.18 4.03 -2.77
N ASN A 197 37.31 4.15 -3.48
CA ASN A 197 38.64 4.25 -2.87
C ASN A 197 38.94 5.65 -2.33
N GLU A 198 38.34 6.69 -2.92
CA GLU A 198 38.52 8.10 -2.56
C GLU A 198 37.54 8.52 -1.45
N GLU A 199 36.33 7.96 -1.44
CA GLU A 199 35.32 8.22 -0.39
C GLU A 199 35.60 7.54 0.95
N HIS A 200 36.59 6.64 1.04
CA HIS A 200 36.89 5.88 2.26
C HIS A 200 35.66 5.18 2.88
N LEU A 201 34.82 4.58 2.03
CA LEU A 201 33.59 3.92 2.45
C LEU A 201 33.85 2.75 3.43
N ASN A 202 33.02 2.69 4.47
CA ASN A 202 32.98 1.54 5.38
C ASN A 202 32.40 0.30 4.70
N ALA A 203 32.70 -0.88 5.25
CA ALA A 203 32.26 -2.16 4.67
C ALA A 203 30.73 -2.26 4.48
N TRP A 204 29.94 -1.76 5.44
CA TRP A 204 28.48 -1.78 5.34
C TRP A 204 27.95 -0.78 4.31
N GLN A 205 28.58 0.39 4.18
CA GLN A 205 28.19 1.41 3.20
C GLN A 205 28.42 0.90 1.78
N LEU A 206 29.59 0.31 1.53
CA LEU A 206 29.88 -0.34 0.25
C LEU A 206 28.87 -1.44 -0.05
N ARG A 207 28.54 -2.28 0.93
CA ARG A 207 27.59 -3.37 0.74
C ARG A 207 26.17 -2.87 0.41
N LEU A 208 25.75 -1.78 1.05
CA LEU A 208 24.47 -1.14 0.78
C LEU A 208 24.42 -0.57 -0.64
N ILE A 209 25.47 0.10 -1.09
CA ILE A 209 25.57 0.60 -2.47
C ILE A 209 25.54 -0.55 -3.48
N GLU A 210 26.30 -1.63 -3.23
CA GLU A 210 26.27 -2.83 -4.07
C GLU A 210 24.87 -3.44 -4.17
N TRP A 211 24.14 -3.45 -3.06
CA TRP A 211 22.78 -3.96 -3.01
C TRP A 211 21.83 -3.09 -3.87
N TYR A 212 21.85 -1.76 -3.71
CA TYR A 212 21.05 -0.87 -4.55
C TYR A 212 21.41 -0.98 -6.03
N LEU A 213 22.70 -1.05 -6.39
CA LEU A 213 23.12 -1.24 -7.78
C LEU A 213 22.67 -2.59 -8.35
N ALA A 214 22.70 -3.64 -7.54
CA ALA A 214 22.18 -4.95 -7.94
C ALA A 214 20.66 -4.91 -8.16
N GLU A 215 19.92 -4.21 -7.29
CA GLU A 215 18.48 -4.01 -7.41
C GLU A 215 18.10 -3.19 -8.66
N ILE A 216 18.82 -2.09 -8.93
CA ILE A 216 18.63 -1.30 -10.15
C ILE A 216 18.81 -2.19 -11.38
N ARG A 217 19.85 -3.03 -11.40
CA ARG A 217 20.16 -3.93 -12.52
C ARG A 217 19.18 -5.09 -12.67
N SER A 218 18.61 -5.60 -11.58
CA SER A 218 17.61 -6.67 -11.64
C SER A 218 16.21 -6.15 -11.99
N SER A 219 15.94 -4.88 -11.69
CA SER A 219 14.68 -4.21 -12.01
C SER A 219 14.59 -3.73 -13.46
N SER A 220 13.35 -3.51 -13.91
CA SER A 220 13.05 -2.85 -15.19
C SER A 220 13.66 -1.45 -15.33
N PHE A 221 14.05 -0.81 -14.22
CA PHE A 221 14.56 0.57 -14.18
C PHE A 221 15.94 0.76 -14.82
N SER A 222 16.67 -0.33 -15.07
CA SER A 222 17.94 -0.29 -15.82
C SER A 222 17.76 -0.14 -17.33
N VAL A 223 16.55 -0.37 -17.85
CA VAL A 223 16.29 -0.39 -19.29
C VAL A 223 15.90 0.99 -19.81
N HIS A 224 16.73 1.54 -20.69
CA HIS A 224 16.50 2.87 -21.28
C HIS A 224 15.66 2.86 -22.56
N ASN A 225 15.39 1.70 -23.15
CA ASN A 225 14.50 1.58 -24.29
C ASN A 225 13.04 1.64 -23.82
N GLU A 226 12.29 2.63 -24.31
CA GLU A 226 10.90 2.87 -23.90
C GLU A 226 9.99 1.65 -24.10
N LYS A 227 10.18 0.90 -25.18
CA LYS A 227 9.34 -0.28 -25.47
C LYS A 227 9.59 -1.41 -24.47
N ASP A 228 10.85 -1.70 -24.21
CA ASP A 228 11.26 -2.78 -23.32
C ASP A 228 10.96 -2.41 -21.86
N TYR A 229 11.17 -1.15 -21.49
CA TYR A 229 10.78 -0.60 -20.20
C TYR A 229 9.28 -0.77 -19.94
N LYS A 230 8.42 -0.36 -20.88
CA LYS A 230 6.97 -0.51 -20.76
C LYS A 230 6.56 -1.98 -20.59
N PHE A 231 7.17 -2.88 -21.35
CA PHE A 231 6.90 -4.31 -21.26
C PHE A 231 7.31 -4.88 -19.90
N LEU A 232 8.54 -4.62 -19.45
CA LEU A 232 9.04 -5.13 -18.18
C LEU A 232 8.28 -4.54 -16.99
N SER A 233 8.06 -3.22 -16.96
CA SER A 233 7.28 -2.57 -15.91
C SER A 233 5.84 -3.11 -15.86
N SER A 234 5.20 -3.36 -17.00
CA SER A 234 3.87 -3.98 -17.02
C SER A 234 3.88 -5.42 -16.48
N SER A 235 4.97 -6.17 -16.71
CA SER A 235 5.13 -7.53 -16.23
C SER A 235 5.38 -7.57 -14.72
N GLU A 236 6.20 -6.66 -14.20
CA GLU A 236 6.44 -6.49 -12.75
C GLU A 236 5.15 -6.12 -12.03
N ASN A 237 4.39 -5.15 -12.56
CA ASN A 237 3.08 -4.78 -12.00
C ASN A 237 2.10 -5.95 -12.01
N LEU A 238 2.05 -6.72 -13.09
CA LEU A 238 1.21 -7.92 -13.16
C LEU A 238 1.62 -8.96 -12.11
N LEU A 239 2.92 -9.20 -11.94
CA LEU A 239 3.44 -10.16 -10.96
C LEU A 239 3.14 -9.71 -9.53
N ASN A 240 3.34 -8.43 -9.21
CA ASN A 240 3.00 -7.87 -7.91
C ASN A 240 1.50 -7.98 -7.61
N ASN A 241 0.64 -7.60 -8.57
CA ASN A 241 -0.81 -7.75 -8.42
C ASN A 241 -1.23 -9.21 -8.23
N PHE A 242 -0.60 -10.13 -8.97
CA PHE A 242 -0.85 -11.56 -8.82
C PHE A 242 -0.41 -12.07 -7.45
N HIS A 243 0.77 -11.67 -6.96
CA HIS A 243 1.29 -12.05 -5.66
C HIS A 243 0.35 -11.65 -4.53
N TYR A 244 -0.07 -10.38 -4.48
CA TYR A 244 -1.00 -9.91 -3.45
C TYR A 244 -2.36 -10.60 -3.52
N LYS A 245 -2.89 -10.80 -4.74
CA LYS A 245 -4.16 -11.52 -4.93
C LYS A 245 -4.06 -12.98 -4.51
N TYR A 246 -2.95 -13.64 -4.79
CA TYR A 246 -2.69 -15.02 -4.41
C TYR A 246 -2.59 -15.17 -2.88
N MET A 247 -1.77 -14.33 -2.23
CA MET A 247 -1.62 -14.31 -0.77
C MET A 247 -2.97 -14.08 -0.08
N SER A 248 -3.69 -13.05 -0.53
CA SER A 248 -5.04 -12.75 -0.05
C SER A 248 -5.95 -13.97 -0.19
N ASN A 249 -6.04 -14.55 -1.38
CA ASN A 249 -6.91 -15.69 -1.61
C ASN A 249 -6.57 -16.88 -0.69
N ILE A 250 -5.29 -17.21 -0.47
CA ILE A 250 -4.92 -18.30 0.44
C ILE A 250 -5.34 -18.02 1.88
N THR A 251 -5.03 -16.83 2.40
CA THR A 251 -5.36 -16.46 3.78
C THR A 251 -6.86 -16.59 4.02
N PHE A 252 -7.67 -16.09 3.08
CA PHE A 252 -9.12 -16.00 3.26
C PHE A 252 -9.89 -17.24 2.81
N THR A 253 -9.35 -18.08 1.92
CA THR A 253 -10.03 -19.36 1.53
C THR A 253 -10.14 -20.30 2.73
N ASN A 254 -9.18 -20.26 3.66
CA ASN A 254 -9.23 -21.06 4.89
C ASN A 254 -10.37 -20.62 5.81
N GLU A 255 -10.72 -19.34 5.81
CA GLU A 255 -11.84 -18.79 6.60
C GLU A 255 -13.20 -19.06 5.93
N GLU A 256 -13.25 -19.17 4.60
CA GLU A 256 -14.48 -19.47 3.86
C GLU A 256 -14.85 -20.96 3.90
N CYS A 257 -13.89 -21.86 4.12
CA CYS A 257 -14.11 -23.31 4.20
C CYS A 257 -14.57 -23.78 5.61
N VAL A 258 -15.56 -23.11 6.20
CA VAL A 258 -16.15 -23.55 7.48
C VAL A 258 -17.28 -24.55 7.21
N HIS A 259 -17.09 -25.78 7.67
CA HIS A 259 -18.11 -26.82 7.59
C HIS A 259 -18.94 -26.86 8.88
N VAL A 260 -20.21 -26.46 8.77
CA VAL A 260 -21.16 -26.60 9.87
C VAL A 260 -21.67 -28.04 9.92
N VAL A 261 -21.29 -28.78 10.97
CA VAL A 261 -21.75 -30.15 11.20
C VAL A 261 -22.91 -30.14 12.20
N SER A 262 -24.12 -30.37 11.71
CA SER A 262 -25.33 -30.37 12.56
C SER A 262 -25.66 -31.73 13.19
N ASP A 263 -25.19 -32.83 12.59
CA ASP A 263 -25.46 -34.19 13.09
C ASP A 263 -24.26 -34.78 13.81
N ARG A 264 -24.43 -35.02 15.12
CA ARG A 264 -23.44 -35.60 16.04
C ARG A 264 -22.88 -36.94 15.56
N LYS A 265 -23.64 -37.71 14.76
CA LYS A 265 -23.17 -38.99 14.22
C LYS A 265 -21.91 -38.87 13.36
N HIS A 266 -21.71 -37.74 12.69
CA HIS A 266 -20.51 -37.49 11.89
C HIS A 266 -19.26 -37.24 12.75
N LEU A 267 -19.43 -37.09 14.06
CA LEU A 267 -18.37 -36.78 15.03
C LEU A 267 -18.17 -37.90 16.06
N GLU A 268 -18.70 -39.10 15.82
CA GLU A 268 -18.71 -40.24 16.77
C GLU A 268 -17.30 -40.65 17.25
N HIS A 269 -16.27 -40.44 16.43
CA HIS A 269 -14.89 -40.79 16.74
C HIS A 269 -14.01 -39.59 17.13
N ALA A 270 -14.58 -38.39 17.18
CA ALA A 270 -13.82 -37.20 17.56
C ALA A 270 -13.57 -37.19 19.08
N PRO A 271 -12.34 -36.92 19.54
CA PRO A 271 -12.05 -36.89 20.95
C PRO A 271 -12.74 -35.69 21.64
N PRO A 272 -13.13 -35.81 22.94
CA PRO A 272 -13.91 -34.77 23.63
C PRO A 272 -13.26 -33.39 23.66
N HIS A 273 -11.92 -33.30 23.72
CA HIS A 273 -11.21 -32.02 23.70
C HIS A 273 -11.35 -31.30 22.35
N ALA A 274 -11.37 -32.04 21.24
CA ALA A 274 -11.58 -31.47 19.91
C ALA A 274 -13.03 -31.02 19.71
N LEU A 275 -14.00 -31.78 20.23
CA LEU A 275 -15.41 -31.40 20.22
C LEU A 275 -15.65 -30.09 20.98
N LYS A 276 -15.02 -29.91 22.14
CA LYS A 276 -15.10 -28.66 22.93
C LYS A 276 -14.49 -27.46 22.21
N LEU A 277 -13.39 -27.66 21.48
CA LEU A 277 -12.75 -26.60 20.68
C LEU A 277 -13.56 -26.22 19.43
N LEU A 278 -14.30 -27.17 18.85
CA LEU A 278 -15.11 -26.96 17.65
C LEU A 278 -16.52 -26.42 17.97
N ALA A 279 -16.91 -26.40 19.24
CA ALA A 279 -18.24 -25.98 19.64
C ALA A 279 -18.27 -24.47 19.92
N ASP A 280 -19.13 -23.77 19.19
CA ASP A 280 -19.30 -22.32 19.26
C ASP A 280 -20.12 -21.93 20.51
N GLY A 281 -19.47 -21.92 21.68
CA GLY A 281 -20.08 -21.56 22.98
C GLY A 281 -21.16 -22.52 23.50
N ASN A 282 -21.40 -23.64 22.81
CA ASN A 282 -22.33 -24.68 23.22
C ASN A 282 -21.55 -25.88 23.74
N ASP A 283 -21.80 -26.33 24.96
CA ASP A 283 -21.14 -27.54 25.44
C ASP A 283 -21.66 -28.76 24.64
N PRO A 284 -20.80 -29.47 23.88
CA PRO A 284 -21.21 -30.58 23.02
C PRO A 284 -21.75 -31.79 23.80
N GLU A 285 -21.53 -31.83 25.12
CA GLU A 285 -22.07 -32.87 26.00
C GLU A 285 -23.50 -32.59 26.47
N THR A 286 -23.88 -31.31 26.63
CA THR A 286 -25.16 -30.90 27.22
C THR A 286 -26.13 -30.24 26.23
N GLY A 287 -25.64 -29.73 25.09
CA GLY A 287 -26.47 -29.09 24.07
C GLY A 287 -27.13 -27.78 24.52
N LEU A 288 -26.68 -27.21 25.64
CA LEU A 288 -27.12 -25.93 26.17
C LEU A 288 -25.99 -24.92 25.95
N GLY A 289 -26.29 -23.86 25.23
CA GLY A 289 -25.39 -22.71 25.10
C GLY A 289 -25.29 -21.94 26.41
N GLU A 290 -24.10 -21.39 26.66
CA GLU A 290 -23.95 -20.37 27.70
C GLU A 290 -24.93 -19.21 27.43
N VAL A 291 -25.69 -18.83 28.46
CA VAL A 291 -26.65 -17.71 28.47
C VAL A 291 -25.92 -16.40 28.66
#